data_AF-A0A945FGZ5-F1
#
_entry.id   AF-A0A945FGZ5-F1
#
_cell.length_a   1.000
_cell.length_b   1.000
_cell.length_c   1.000
_cell.angle_alpha   90.00
_cell.angle_beta   90.00
_cell.angle_gamma   90.00
#
_symmetry.space_group_name_H-M   'P 1'
#
loop_
_entity.id
_entity.type
_entity.pdbx_description
1 polymer ?
#
loop_
_entity_poly.entity_id
_entity_poly.type
_entity_poly.pdbx_seq_one_letter_code
_entity_poly.pdbx_strand_id
1 'polypeptide(L)' 'MADPLPNRGNPDSDNFPSGPQRGEPVPTFTLPNQWNEPVTYEPNGTHQSLILFHRSADW' A
#
# COMPACT_ATOMS: atom_id res chain seq x y z
N MET A 1 -1.46 -7.36 23.54
CA MET A 1 -1.92 -8.31 22.49
C MET A 1 -1.53 -7.70 21.16
N ALA A 2 -0.76 -8.40 20.32
CA ALA A 2 -0.35 -7.83 19.04
C ALA A 2 -1.57 -7.70 18.11
N ASP A 3 -1.71 -6.56 17.45
CA ASP A 3 -2.77 -6.37 16.46
C ASP A 3 -2.61 -7.42 15.34
N PRO A 4 -3.69 -8.09 14.93
CA PRO A 4 -3.63 -9.02 13.82
C PRO A 4 -3.17 -8.27 12.57
N LEU A 5 -2.12 -8.78 11.91
CA LEU A 5 -1.63 -8.19 10.66
C LEU A 5 -2.81 -8.08 9.68
N PRO A 6 -3.03 -6.92 9.04
CA PRO A 6 -4.19 -6.69 8.17
C PRO A 6 -4.24 -7.65 6.96
N ASN A 7 -3.14 -8.32 6.66
CA ASN A 7 -2.97 -9.22 5.53
C ASN A 7 -2.96 -10.69 5.97
N ARG A 8 -3.39 -10.99 7.20
CA ARG A 8 -3.44 -12.33 7.75
C ARG A 8 -4.72 -13.01 7.26
N GLY A 9 -4.65 -13.71 6.12
CA GLY A 9 -5.78 -14.39 5.50
C GLY A 9 -5.34 -15.29 4.35
N ASN A 10 -6.25 -16.13 3.84
CA ASN A 10 -6.02 -16.89 2.62
C ASN A 10 -6.07 -15.92 1.42
N PRO A 11 -4.99 -15.75 0.64
CA PRO A 11 -4.99 -14.88 -0.54
C PRO A 11 -5.98 -15.32 -1.63
N ASP A 12 -6.40 -16.59 -1.63
CA ASP A 12 -7.39 -17.13 -2.58
C ASP A 12 -8.84 -16.92 -2.11
N SER A 13 -9.05 -16.26 -0.96
CA SER A 13 -10.38 -15.93 -0.45
C SER A 13 -10.90 -14.66 -1.09
N ASP A 14 -12.19 -14.63 -1.46
CA ASP A 14 -12.88 -13.43 -1.95
C ASP A 14 -12.86 -12.25 -0.96
N ASN A 15 -12.65 -12.54 0.33
CA ASN A 15 -12.55 -11.53 1.39
C ASN A 15 -11.11 -11.08 1.68
N PHE A 16 -10.13 -11.47 0.87
CA PHE A 16 -8.75 -11.03 1.06
C PHE A 16 -8.60 -9.56 0.62
N PRO A 17 -8.11 -8.67 1.50
CA PRO A 17 -7.96 -7.26 1.14
C PRO A 17 -6.96 -7.09 -0.01
N SER A 18 -7.46 -6.63 -1.14
CA SER A 18 -6.67 -6.34 -2.34
C SER A 18 -6.45 -4.83 -2.52
N GLY A 19 -5.51 -4.48 -3.38
CA GLY A 19 -5.35 -3.09 -3.84
C GLY A 19 -6.48 -2.64 -4.78
N PRO A 20 -6.43 -1.37 -5.21
CA PRO A 20 -7.36 -0.80 -6.19
C PRO A 20 -7.39 -1.58 -7.51
N GLN A 21 -8.56 -1.68 -8.13
CA GLN A 21 -8.72 -2.31 -9.45
C GLN A 21 -8.28 -1.38 -10.58
N ARG A 22 -8.16 -1.92 -11.81
CA ARG A 22 -7.89 -1.11 -13.00
C ARG A 22 -9.02 -0.10 -13.21
N GLY A 23 -8.65 1.19 -13.26
CA GLY A 23 -9.60 2.30 -13.41
C GLY A 23 -10.04 2.92 -12.09
N GLU A 24 -9.73 2.29 -10.95
CA GLU A 24 -9.95 2.90 -9.63
C GLU A 24 -8.76 3.79 -9.25
N PRO A 25 -9.01 4.94 -8.60
CA PRO A 25 -7.93 5.79 -8.10
C PRO A 25 -7.19 5.09 -6.96
N VAL A 26 -5.87 5.24 -6.93
CA VAL A 26 -5.07 4.85 -5.77
C VAL A 26 -5.44 5.75 -4.58
N PRO A 27 -5.64 5.22 -3.37
CA PRO A 27 -6.00 6.05 -2.21
C PRO A 27 -4.87 7.02 -1.85
N THR A 28 -5.25 8.15 -1.25
CA THR A 28 -4.29 9.03 -0.56
C THR A 28 -3.68 8.30 0.62
N PHE A 29 -2.36 8.38 0.78
CA PHE A 29 -1.65 7.82 1.92
C PHE A 29 -0.46 8.68 2.30
N THR A 30 -0.03 8.58 3.56
CA THR A 30 1.19 9.20 4.06
C THR A 30 2.13 8.12 4.57
N LEU A 31 3.36 8.09 4.06
CA LEU A 31 4.40 7.16 4.48
C LEU A 31 5.69 7.92 4.84
N PRO A 32 6.49 7.41 5.78
CA PRO A 32 7.80 7.98 6.06
C PRO A 32 8.75 7.71 4.88
N ASN A 33 9.55 8.71 4.52
CA ASN A 33 10.68 8.53 3.61
C ASN A 33 11.91 7.93 4.35
N GLN A 34 13.04 7.82 3.64
CA GLN A 34 14.29 7.29 4.18
C GLN A 34 14.90 8.11 5.34
N TRP A 35 14.43 9.33 5.56
CA TRP A 35 14.81 10.21 6.67
C TRP A 35 13.75 10.24 7.78
N ASN A 36 12.75 9.34 7.72
CA ASN A 36 11.62 9.27 8.63
C ASN A 36 10.71 10.52 8.58
N GLU A 37 10.75 11.28 7.49
CA GLU A 37 9.88 12.42 7.28
C GLU A 37 8.59 11.98 6.58
N PRO A 38 7.42 12.51 6.98
CA PRO A 38 6.15 12.13 6.37
C PRO A 38 6.04 12.69 4.94
N VAL A 39 5.75 11.81 3.98
CA VAL A 39 5.46 12.16 2.59
C VAL A 39 4.06 11.69 2.24
N THR A 40 3.21 12.62 1.79
CA THR A 40 1.84 12.32 1.36
C THR A 40 1.80 12.11 -0.15
N TYR A 41 1.24 10.98 -0.57
CA TYR A 41 0.85 10.72 -1.94
C TYR A 41 -0.62 11.09 -2.13
N GLU A 42 -0.92 11.95 -3.11
CA GLU A 42 -2.27 12.33 -3.51
C GLU A 42 -2.46 12.14 -5.02
N PRO A 43 -3.43 11.30 -5.46
CA PRO A 43 -3.76 11.17 -6.88
C PRO A 43 -4.41 12.45 -7.39
N ASN A 44 -3.69 13.22 -8.20
CA ASN A 44 -4.21 14.49 -8.76
C ASN A 44 -4.56 14.41 -10.27
N GLY A 45 -4.36 13.24 -10.90
CA GLY A 45 -4.65 13.02 -12.33
C GLY A 45 -3.76 13.80 -13.31
N THR A 46 -2.77 14.56 -12.82
CA THR A 46 -1.88 15.38 -13.66
C THR A 46 -0.52 14.73 -13.89
N HIS A 47 -0.13 13.79 -13.03
CA HIS A 47 1.16 13.10 -13.09
C HIS A 47 0.96 11.59 -13.07
N GLN A 48 1.85 10.86 -13.74
CA GLN A 48 1.94 9.41 -13.64
C GLN A 48 2.87 9.04 -12.48
N SER A 49 2.55 7.96 -11.77
CA SER A 49 3.32 7.49 -10.63
C SER A 49 3.47 5.98 -10.66
N LEU A 50 4.61 5.48 -10.19
CA LEU A 50 4.87 4.06 -9.96
C LEU A 50 4.96 3.83 -8.45
N ILE A 51 4.12 2.95 -7.92
CA ILE A 51 4.14 2.56 -6.50
C ILE A 51 4.65 1.12 -6.43
N LEU A 52 5.79 0.93 -5.77
CA LEU A 52 6.43 -0.38 -5.60
C LEU A 52 6.40 -0.78 -4.13
N PHE A 53 5.64 -1.83 -3.82
CA PHE A 53 5.72 -2.50 -2.53
C PHE A 53 6.79 -3.56 -2.59
N HIS A 54 7.90 -3.37 -1.86
CA HIS A 54 8.91 -4.41 -1.68
C HIS A 54 8.79 -4.98 -0.26
N ARG A 55 8.83 -6.31 -0.14
CA ARG A 55 9.14 -6.95 1.14
C ARG A 55 10.63 -7.26 1.13
N SER A 56 11.40 -6.63 2.00
CA SER A 56 12.75 -7.13 2.31
C SER A 56 12.59 -8.39 3.14
N ALA A 57 13.06 -9.52 2.61
CA ALA A 57 13.43 -10.64 3.44
C ALA A 57 14.90 -10.43 3.84
N ASP A 58 15.15 -10.37 5.15
CA ASP A 58 16.47 -10.69 5.68
C ASP A 58 16.48 -12.21 5.87
N TRP A 59 17.50 -12.89 5.35
CA TRP A 59 17.61 -14.35 5.31
C TRP A 59 18.59 -14.86 6.36
#